data_AF-A0A804L0E7-F1
#
_entry.id   AF-A0A804L0E7-F1
#
_cell.length_a   1.000
_cell.length_b   1.000
_cell.length_c   1.000
_cell.angle_alpha   90.00
_cell.angle_beta   90.00
_cell.angle_gamma   90.00
#
_symmetry.space_group_name_H-M   'P 1'
#
loop_
_entity.id
_entity.type
_entity.pdbx_description
1 polymer ?
#
loop_
_entity_poly.entity_id
_entity_poly.type
_entity_poly.pdbx_seq_one_letter_code
_entity_poly.pdbx_strand_id
1 'polypeptide(L)'
;MDSSEEERRPFEKVATVLGSSEVDVMCSGVFSLETIKQIETEVERLKKLKVGRMKELVLRKRSELEEICKNTHIEPDMSTAPEKACALLDSCLVDPSGLLTNIETQIRKAKEDSVMRKEIIDRVNKWLLACEEENWLEDYDKDVNKYSAGRGAHFNLKRAEKARVTVSKIPATVDNLTSKIFIWEDEKNMPFLYDGVRLVSVLEDYKLKRQQKEEEKRRYREHKKLQNLLLTEKEAVYGSKPTPKRSNSFNRKTNAYHANGNGNGFMTPSPRRISVGSATPELLTPRSYSGRYNSYFKETRRLSAAPLNFVAVSKEDTISSFTSIAGSEVGSPPLR
;
A
#
# COMPACT_ATOMS: atom_id res chain seq x y z
N MET A 1 41.87 1.64 4.15
CA MET A 1 41.75 1.41 5.61
C MET A 1 42.14 2.70 6.26
N ASP A 2 41.21 3.34 6.93
CA ASP A 2 41.42 4.70 7.42
C ASP A 2 41.99 4.63 8.84
N SER A 3 43.24 4.14 8.92
CA SER A 3 44.03 4.14 10.16
C SER A 3 44.37 5.56 10.55
N SER A 4 44.27 5.88 11.85
CA SER A 4 44.57 7.23 12.35
C SER A 4 46.07 7.56 12.24
N GLU A 5 46.42 8.83 12.39
CA GLU A 5 47.84 9.23 12.43
C GLU A 5 48.56 8.58 13.61
N GLU A 6 47.90 8.48 14.77
CA GLU A 6 48.39 7.83 15.98
C GLU A 6 48.71 6.33 15.78
N GLU A 7 47.90 5.61 15.01
CA GLU A 7 48.17 4.21 14.63
C GLU A 7 49.35 4.09 13.65
N ARG A 8 49.63 5.11 12.84
CA ARG A 8 50.70 5.08 11.81
C ARG A 8 52.07 5.47 12.36
N ARG A 9 52.12 6.46 13.27
CA ARG A 9 53.34 7.03 13.88
C ARG A 9 54.40 6.00 14.32
N PRO A 10 54.08 4.82 14.91
CA PRO A 10 55.09 3.83 15.28
C PRO A 10 55.81 3.20 14.08
N PHE A 11 55.15 3.15 12.91
CA PHE A 11 55.61 2.46 11.71
C PHE A 11 56.12 3.41 10.60
N GLU A 12 55.90 4.72 10.72
CA GLU A 12 56.37 5.73 9.75
C GLU A 12 57.87 5.67 9.46
N LYS A 13 58.70 5.43 10.49
CA LYS A 13 60.15 5.27 10.33
C LYS A 13 60.51 4.05 9.48
N VAL A 14 59.80 2.95 9.68
CA VAL A 14 59.98 1.70 8.91
C VAL A 14 59.52 1.90 7.47
N ALA A 15 58.35 2.52 7.27
CA ALA A 15 57.81 2.81 5.94
C ALA A 15 58.71 3.75 5.13
N THR A 16 59.31 4.76 5.78
CA THR A 16 60.28 5.66 5.14
C THR A 16 61.53 4.90 4.68
N VAL A 17 62.10 4.02 5.52
CA VAL A 17 63.30 3.23 5.18
C VAL A 17 63.02 2.20 4.07
N LEU A 18 61.82 1.60 4.02
CA LEU A 18 61.39 0.72 2.93
C LEU A 18 61.23 1.45 1.57
N GLY A 19 61.17 2.78 1.56
CA GLY A 19 61.18 3.60 0.34
C GLY A 19 62.58 4.07 -0.10
N SER A 20 63.63 3.77 0.68
CA SER A 20 65.01 4.23 0.45
C SER A 20 65.88 3.20 -0.29
N SER A 21 67.06 3.65 -0.74
CA SER A 21 68.08 2.78 -1.35
C SER A 21 68.60 1.72 -0.38
N GLU A 22 68.87 0.52 -0.90
CA GLU A 22 69.29 -0.68 -0.15
C GLU A 22 70.54 -0.46 0.73
N VAL A 23 71.41 0.48 0.35
CA VAL A 23 72.62 0.86 1.11
C VAL A 23 72.30 1.59 2.42
N ASP A 24 71.20 2.36 2.44
CA ASP A 24 70.78 3.18 3.59
C ASP A 24 70.05 2.33 4.66
N VAL A 25 69.48 1.20 4.22
CA VAL A 25 68.76 0.23 5.07
C VAL A 25 69.67 -0.43 6.10
N MET A 26 70.91 -0.79 5.71
CA MET A 26 71.87 -1.50 6.57
C MET A 26 72.44 -0.62 7.69
N CYS A 27 72.56 0.69 7.50
CA CYS A 27 73.15 1.59 8.49
C CYS A 27 72.17 2.07 9.58
N SER A 28 70.87 1.93 9.37
CA SER A 28 69.86 2.62 10.19
C SER A 28 69.51 1.92 11.51
N GLY A 29 69.79 0.63 11.66
CA GLY A 29 69.47 -0.14 12.88
C GLY A 29 67.97 -0.32 13.18
N VAL A 30 67.10 0.13 12.29
CA VAL A 30 65.64 0.19 12.47
C VAL A 30 65.00 -1.21 12.55
N PHE A 31 65.57 -2.19 11.85
CA PHE A 31 65.11 -3.58 11.82
C PHE A 31 65.66 -4.41 12.98
N SER A 32 65.42 -3.97 14.21
CA SER A 32 65.64 -4.81 15.39
C SER A 32 64.65 -5.99 15.39
N LEU A 33 65.01 -7.10 16.05
CA LEU A 33 64.13 -8.27 16.17
C LEU A 33 62.78 -7.91 16.83
N GLU A 34 62.78 -6.98 17.77
CA GLU A 34 61.55 -6.48 18.41
C GLU A 34 60.72 -5.63 17.45
N THR A 35 61.35 -4.80 16.61
CA THR A 35 60.66 -4.03 15.56
C THR A 35 59.97 -4.96 14.56
N ILE A 36 60.67 -6.01 14.11
CA ILE A 36 60.13 -7.00 13.15
C ILE A 36 58.91 -7.70 13.76
N LYS A 37 59.03 -8.19 15.00
CA LYS A 37 57.93 -8.82 15.73
C LYS A 37 56.74 -7.87 15.93
N GLN A 38 56.99 -6.60 16.24
CA GLN A 38 55.96 -5.57 16.33
C GLN A 38 55.22 -5.39 14.99
N ILE A 39 55.95 -5.31 13.87
CA ILE A 39 55.37 -5.24 12.51
C ILE A 39 54.53 -6.48 12.20
N GLU A 40 55.02 -7.68 12.49
CA GLU A 40 54.28 -8.93 12.28
C GLU A 40 52.97 -8.96 13.07
N THR A 41 52.99 -8.57 14.36
CA THR A 41 51.76 -8.50 15.17
C THR A 41 50.76 -7.46 14.64
N GLU A 42 51.24 -6.33 14.13
CA GLU A 42 50.38 -5.30 13.54
C GLU A 42 49.80 -5.75 12.18
N VAL A 43 50.59 -6.42 11.34
CA VAL A 43 50.10 -7.02 10.08
C VAL A 43 48.99 -8.04 10.36
N GLU A 44 49.14 -8.88 11.39
CA GLU A 44 48.07 -9.80 11.80
C GLU A 44 46.84 -9.09 12.39
N ARG A 45 47.03 -8.01 13.17
CA ARG A 45 45.93 -7.16 13.64
C ARG A 45 45.16 -6.55 12.46
N LEU A 46 45.87 -5.98 11.49
CA LEU A 46 45.31 -5.36 10.30
C LEU A 46 44.64 -6.35 9.35
N LYS A 47 45.17 -7.57 9.20
CA LYS A 47 44.50 -8.67 8.48
C LYS A 47 43.15 -8.99 9.12
N LYS A 48 43.11 -9.21 10.44
CA LYS A 48 41.87 -9.48 11.19
C LYS A 48 40.88 -8.31 11.08
N LEU A 49 41.35 -7.07 11.22
CA LEU A 49 40.53 -5.87 11.07
C LEU A 49 39.97 -5.72 9.64
N LYS A 50 40.77 -6.01 8.61
CA LYS A 50 40.34 -6.01 7.20
C LYS A 50 39.25 -7.05 6.94
N VAL A 51 39.40 -8.28 7.46
CA VAL A 51 38.37 -9.34 7.37
C VAL A 51 37.09 -8.89 8.08
N GLY A 52 37.18 -8.36 9.30
CA GLY A 52 36.03 -7.83 10.04
C GLY A 52 35.29 -6.72 9.29
N ARG A 53 36.01 -5.72 8.77
CA ARG A 53 35.43 -4.64 7.93
C ARG A 53 34.80 -5.16 6.65
N MET A 54 35.40 -6.17 6.02
CA MET A 54 34.85 -6.73 4.80
C MET A 54 33.59 -7.55 5.06
N LYS A 55 33.52 -8.29 6.17
CA LYS A 55 32.31 -8.96 6.64
C LYS A 55 31.17 -7.98 6.91
N GLU A 56 31.47 -6.87 7.59
CA GLU A 56 30.54 -5.75 7.82
C GLU A 56 29.98 -5.18 6.50
N LEU A 57 30.85 -4.96 5.49
CA LEU A 57 30.47 -4.42 4.19
C LEU A 57 29.65 -5.41 3.35
N VAL A 58 30.06 -6.69 3.32
CA VAL A 58 29.35 -7.79 2.63
C VAL A 58 27.95 -7.97 3.21
N LEU A 59 27.79 -7.97 4.54
CA LEU A 59 26.48 -8.06 5.18
C LEU A 59 25.60 -6.84 4.86
N ARG A 60 26.14 -5.62 4.96
CA ARG A 60 25.42 -4.39 4.59
C ARG A 60 24.90 -4.44 3.14
N LYS A 61 25.74 -4.91 2.21
CA LYS A 61 25.36 -5.07 0.79
C LYS A 61 24.34 -6.20 0.60
N ARG A 62 24.45 -7.30 1.36
CA ARG A 62 23.47 -8.39 1.28
C ARG A 62 22.09 -7.98 1.81
N SER A 63 22.02 -7.10 2.82
CA SER A 63 20.76 -6.49 3.27
C SER A 63 20.19 -5.49 2.25
N GLU A 64 21.02 -4.68 1.57
CA GLU A 64 20.56 -3.83 0.45
C GLU A 64 19.87 -4.68 -0.64
N LEU A 65 20.44 -5.84 -0.98
CA LEU A 65 19.84 -6.80 -1.91
C LEU A 65 18.48 -7.33 -1.40
N GLU A 66 18.38 -7.69 -0.12
CA GLU A 66 17.13 -8.22 0.46
C GLU A 66 15.99 -7.22 0.46
N GLU A 67 16.26 -5.96 0.77
CA GLU A 67 15.24 -4.90 0.70
C GLU A 67 14.71 -4.72 -0.73
N ILE A 68 15.59 -4.77 -1.74
CA ILE A 68 15.20 -4.67 -3.15
C ILE A 68 14.40 -5.91 -3.58
N CYS A 69 14.86 -7.11 -3.26
CA CYS A 69 14.17 -8.37 -3.53
C CYS A 69 12.78 -8.42 -2.88
N LYS A 70 12.68 -8.01 -1.61
CA LYS A 70 11.41 -7.91 -0.86
C LYS A 70 10.45 -6.91 -1.51
N ASN A 71 10.93 -5.73 -1.88
CA ASN A 71 10.11 -4.71 -2.56
C ASN A 71 9.71 -5.09 -4.00
N THR A 72 10.28 -6.16 -4.55
CA THR A 72 10.03 -6.65 -5.92
C THR A 72 9.37 -8.04 -5.98
N HIS A 73 9.09 -8.62 -4.81
CA HIS A 73 8.54 -9.96 -4.64
C HIS A 73 9.38 -11.03 -5.38
N ILE A 74 10.71 -10.86 -5.34
CA ILE A 74 11.73 -11.78 -5.86
C ILE A 74 12.37 -12.51 -4.67
N GLU A 75 12.59 -13.82 -4.79
CA GLU A 75 13.38 -14.56 -3.80
C GLU A 75 14.89 -14.17 -3.90
N PRO A 76 15.54 -13.73 -2.81
CA PRO A 76 16.97 -13.46 -2.81
C PRO A 76 17.79 -14.73 -3.08
N ASP A 77 18.94 -14.60 -3.74
CA ASP A 77 19.83 -15.72 -4.00
C ASP A 77 20.33 -16.38 -2.69
N MET A 78 19.91 -17.62 -2.46
CA MET A 78 20.32 -18.42 -1.30
C MET A 78 21.81 -18.79 -1.30
N SER A 79 22.55 -18.61 -2.39
CA SER A 79 23.99 -18.85 -2.44
C SER A 79 24.77 -17.81 -1.63
N THR A 80 24.32 -16.54 -1.66
CA THR A 80 24.93 -15.39 -0.97
C THR A 80 24.29 -15.08 0.38
N ALA A 81 23.46 -15.99 0.91
CA ALA A 81 22.78 -15.85 2.22
C ALA A 81 23.78 -15.46 3.34
N PRO A 82 23.38 -14.62 4.31
CA PRO A 82 24.32 -13.99 5.25
C PRO A 82 25.15 -14.99 6.06
N GLU A 83 24.58 -16.14 6.46
CA GLU A 83 25.29 -17.20 7.19
C GLU A 83 26.37 -17.85 6.30
N LYS A 84 26.04 -18.11 5.03
CA LYS A 84 26.96 -18.70 4.05
C LYS A 84 28.07 -17.72 3.68
N ALA A 85 27.72 -16.46 3.42
CA ALA A 85 28.67 -15.40 3.16
C ALA A 85 29.64 -15.22 4.34
N CYS A 86 29.15 -15.27 5.59
CA CYS A 86 30.00 -15.27 6.77
C CYS A 86 30.92 -16.50 6.83
N ALA A 87 30.40 -17.71 6.63
CA ALA A 87 31.21 -18.93 6.66
C ALA A 87 32.30 -18.97 5.56
N LEU A 88 32.02 -18.44 4.36
CA LEU A 88 33.00 -18.33 3.28
C LEU A 88 34.11 -17.32 3.59
N LEU A 89 33.79 -16.22 4.29
CA LEU A 89 34.77 -15.24 4.74
C LEU A 89 35.60 -15.77 5.93
N ASP A 90 34.97 -16.41 6.90
CA ASP A 90 35.63 -16.95 8.10
C ASP A 90 36.54 -18.14 7.78
N SER A 91 36.20 -18.94 6.75
CA SER A 91 37.06 -20.01 6.23
C SER A 91 38.20 -19.52 5.33
N CYS A 92 38.23 -18.23 4.96
CA CYS A 92 39.20 -17.63 4.03
C CYS A 92 39.32 -18.35 2.67
N LEU A 93 38.34 -19.18 2.30
CA LEU A 93 38.35 -20.00 1.09
C LEU A 93 38.01 -19.20 -0.19
N VAL A 94 37.33 -18.07 -0.02
CA VAL A 94 36.87 -17.19 -1.11
C VAL A 94 37.52 -15.82 -0.94
N ASP A 95 38.00 -15.22 -2.03
CA ASP A 95 38.45 -13.83 -2.00
C ASP A 95 37.28 -12.90 -1.60
N PRO A 96 37.41 -12.14 -0.50
CA PRO A 96 36.34 -11.27 -0.04
C PRO A 96 35.94 -10.17 -1.04
N SER A 97 36.86 -9.74 -1.92
CA SER A 97 36.55 -8.70 -2.91
C SER A 97 35.70 -9.24 -4.09
N GLY A 98 35.97 -10.47 -4.52
CA GLY A 98 35.14 -11.19 -5.49
C GLY A 98 33.73 -11.47 -4.96
N LEU A 99 33.59 -11.86 -3.68
CA LEU A 99 32.28 -12.04 -3.05
C LEU A 99 31.47 -10.73 -2.99
N LEU A 100 32.12 -9.62 -2.61
CA LEU A 100 31.50 -8.29 -2.62
C LEU A 100 31.04 -7.90 -4.03
N THR A 101 31.89 -8.08 -5.04
CA THR A 101 31.58 -7.78 -6.44
C THR A 101 30.39 -8.61 -6.95
N ASN A 102 30.30 -9.89 -6.57
CA ASN A 102 29.14 -10.74 -6.88
C ASN A 102 27.85 -10.17 -6.27
N ILE A 103 27.86 -9.79 -4.98
CA ILE A 103 26.68 -9.19 -4.34
C ILE A 103 26.31 -7.86 -5.03
N GLU A 104 27.29 -7.05 -5.44
CA GLU A 104 27.04 -5.81 -6.19
C GLU A 104 26.44 -6.04 -7.59
N THR A 105 26.82 -7.11 -8.30
CA THR A 105 26.15 -7.48 -9.56
C THR A 105 24.74 -8.01 -9.32
N GLN A 106 24.51 -8.77 -8.24
CA GLN A 106 23.16 -9.19 -7.82
C GLN A 106 22.27 -7.97 -7.50
N ILE A 107 22.77 -6.98 -6.76
CA ILE A 107 22.05 -5.72 -6.47
C ILE A 107 21.71 -4.97 -7.76
N ARG A 108 22.64 -4.88 -8.72
CA ARG A 108 22.39 -4.21 -10.01
C ARG A 108 21.28 -4.89 -10.78
N LYS A 109 21.35 -6.22 -10.92
CA LYS A 109 20.31 -7.03 -11.57
C LYS A 109 18.95 -6.87 -10.86
N ALA A 110 18.91 -6.95 -9.54
CA ALA A 110 17.68 -6.78 -8.76
C ALA A 110 17.06 -5.38 -8.94
N LYS A 111 17.87 -4.32 -9.13
CA LYS A 111 17.38 -2.97 -9.47
C LYS A 111 16.82 -2.89 -10.89
N GLU A 112 17.42 -3.57 -11.85
CA GLU A 112 16.89 -3.68 -13.23
C GLU A 112 15.56 -4.46 -13.25
N ASP A 113 15.52 -5.62 -12.58
CA ASP A 113 14.30 -6.43 -12.39
C ASP A 113 13.20 -5.64 -11.65
N SER A 114 13.57 -4.77 -10.69
CA SER A 114 12.64 -3.87 -10.00
C SER A 114 11.93 -2.93 -10.97
N VAL A 115 12.67 -2.29 -11.88
CA VAL A 115 12.11 -1.37 -12.88
C VAL A 115 11.20 -2.13 -13.85
N MET A 116 11.59 -3.32 -14.30
CA MET A 116 10.79 -4.14 -15.21
C MET A 116 9.49 -4.65 -14.57
N ARG A 117 9.54 -5.11 -13.32
CA ARG A 117 8.36 -5.62 -12.59
C ARG A 117 7.43 -4.52 -12.08
N LYS A 118 7.91 -3.28 -11.96
CA LYS A 118 7.20 -2.16 -11.34
C LYS A 118 5.76 -2.00 -11.82
N GLU A 119 5.51 -2.05 -13.14
CA GLU A 119 4.17 -1.81 -13.68
C GLU A 119 3.17 -2.92 -13.31
N ILE A 120 3.65 -4.16 -13.15
CA ILE A 120 2.84 -5.30 -12.71
C ILE A 120 2.58 -5.18 -11.20
N ILE A 121 3.60 -4.87 -10.41
CA ILE A 121 3.47 -4.67 -8.95
C ILE A 121 2.52 -3.49 -8.64
N ASP A 122 2.63 -2.37 -9.34
CA ASP A 122 1.72 -1.22 -9.22
C ASP A 122 0.26 -1.58 -9.56
N ARG A 123 0.02 -2.61 -10.38
CA ARG A 123 -1.32 -3.13 -10.71
C ARG A 123 -1.80 -4.14 -9.67
N VAL A 124 -0.92 -5.01 -9.15
CA VAL A 124 -1.20 -5.89 -8.00
C VAL A 124 -1.62 -5.05 -6.80
N ASN A 125 -0.86 -4.01 -6.44
CA ASN A 125 -1.18 -3.11 -5.32
C ASN A 125 -2.56 -2.44 -5.49
N LYS A 126 -2.91 -1.99 -6.71
CA LYS A 126 -4.25 -1.43 -6.99
C LYS A 126 -5.36 -2.47 -6.87
N TRP A 127 -5.11 -3.72 -7.27
CA TRP A 127 -6.04 -4.82 -7.13
C TRP A 127 -6.24 -5.24 -5.66
N LEU A 128 -5.17 -5.32 -4.87
CA LEU A 128 -5.23 -5.60 -3.43
C LEU A 128 -6.04 -4.53 -2.68
N LEU A 129 -5.78 -3.24 -2.92
CA LEU A 129 -6.57 -2.13 -2.36
C LEU A 129 -8.05 -2.18 -2.77
N ALA A 130 -8.35 -2.66 -3.97
CA ALA A 130 -9.73 -2.87 -4.41
C ALA A 130 -10.41 -4.05 -3.69
N CYS A 131 -9.65 -5.12 -3.40
CA CYS A 131 -10.12 -6.25 -2.58
C CYS A 131 -10.32 -5.88 -1.10
N GLU A 132 -9.50 -4.99 -0.55
CA GLU A 132 -9.71 -4.43 0.79
C GLU A 132 -11.02 -3.64 0.88
N GLU A 133 -11.29 -2.79 -0.12
CA GLU A 133 -12.55 -2.04 -0.20
C GLU A 133 -13.76 -2.95 -0.51
N GLU A 134 -13.56 -4.09 -1.18
CA GLU A 134 -14.56 -5.15 -1.35
C GLU A 134 -14.94 -5.79 0.00
N ASN A 135 -13.94 -6.18 0.79
CA ASN A 135 -14.16 -6.75 2.13
C ASN A 135 -14.86 -5.75 3.05
N TRP A 136 -14.43 -4.49 3.06
CA TRP A 136 -15.07 -3.42 3.83
C TRP A 136 -16.54 -3.21 3.42
N LEU A 137 -16.84 -3.22 2.11
CA LEU A 137 -18.20 -3.10 1.61
C LEU A 137 -19.07 -4.29 2.03
N GLU A 138 -18.54 -5.51 2.03
CA GLU A 138 -19.28 -6.69 2.47
C GLU A 138 -19.63 -6.65 3.95
N ASP A 139 -18.71 -6.20 4.81
CA ASP A 139 -18.98 -6.03 6.23
C ASP A 139 -19.99 -4.91 6.50
N TYR A 140 -19.90 -3.80 5.76
CA TYR A 140 -20.92 -2.75 5.79
C TYR A 140 -22.28 -3.25 5.29
N ASP A 141 -22.34 -4.12 4.28
CA ASP A 141 -23.61 -4.63 3.76
C ASP A 141 -24.29 -5.65 4.69
N LYS A 142 -23.52 -6.31 5.58
CA LYS A 142 -24.02 -7.17 6.69
C LYS A 142 -24.58 -6.36 7.87
N ASP A 143 -24.18 -5.11 8.07
CA ASP A 143 -24.62 -4.30 9.20
C ASP A 143 -26.14 -4.01 9.13
N VAL A 144 -26.85 -4.49 10.15
CA VAL A 144 -28.31 -4.30 10.32
C VAL A 144 -28.64 -2.82 10.58
N ASN A 145 -27.72 -2.08 11.21
CA ASN A 145 -27.88 -0.67 11.59
C ASN A 145 -27.40 0.30 10.49
N LYS A 146 -27.04 -0.17 9.29
CA LYS A 146 -26.42 0.67 8.24
C LYS A 146 -27.28 1.84 7.73
N TYR A 147 -28.60 1.76 7.94
CA TYR A 147 -29.59 2.80 7.63
C TYR A 147 -30.07 3.59 8.86
N SER A 148 -29.40 3.45 10.01
CA SER A 148 -29.69 4.26 11.19
C SER A 148 -29.49 5.75 10.89
N ALA A 149 -30.39 6.60 11.39
CA ALA A 149 -30.37 8.05 11.19
C ALA A 149 -29.29 8.77 12.05
N GLY A 150 -28.18 8.09 12.31
CA GLY A 150 -27.10 8.56 13.17
C GLY A 150 -26.18 9.58 12.51
N ARG A 151 -25.52 10.41 13.34
CA ARG A 151 -24.52 11.38 12.89
C ARG A 151 -23.33 10.65 12.26
N GLY A 152 -23.23 10.71 10.93
CA GLY A 152 -22.14 10.11 10.15
C GLY A 152 -22.58 9.03 9.15
N ALA A 153 -23.81 8.52 9.22
CA ALA A 153 -24.31 7.46 8.33
C ALA A 153 -24.18 7.82 6.83
N HIS A 154 -24.38 9.09 6.46
CA HIS A 154 -24.25 9.56 5.08
C HIS A 154 -22.82 9.49 4.53
N PHE A 155 -21.78 9.58 5.37
CA PHE A 155 -20.39 9.40 4.93
C PHE A 155 -20.11 7.93 4.60
N ASN A 156 -20.58 7.01 5.44
CA ASN A 156 -20.46 5.57 5.22
C ASN A 156 -21.24 5.13 3.97
N LEU A 157 -22.46 5.65 3.77
CA LEU A 157 -23.24 5.40 2.56
C LEU A 157 -22.53 5.93 1.29
N LYS A 158 -21.92 7.11 1.36
CA LYS A 158 -21.12 7.67 0.26
C LYS A 158 -19.85 6.86 -0.02
N ARG A 159 -19.20 6.31 1.01
CA ARG A 159 -18.08 5.37 0.84
C ARG A 159 -18.55 4.07 0.21
N ALA A 160 -19.65 3.48 0.68
CA ALA A 160 -20.23 2.25 0.14
C ALA A 160 -20.56 2.37 -1.36
N GLU A 161 -21.08 3.52 -1.81
CA GLU A 161 -21.34 3.73 -3.23
C GLU A 161 -20.05 3.87 -4.05
N LYS A 162 -19.02 4.54 -3.52
CA LYS A 162 -17.68 4.56 -4.13
C LYS A 162 -17.07 3.15 -4.18
N ALA A 163 -17.21 2.38 -3.10
CA ALA A 163 -16.74 1.01 -2.99
C ALA A 163 -17.37 0.13 -4.07
N ARG A 164 -18.69 0.17 -4.27
CA ARG A 164 -19.39 -0.56 -5.34
C ARG A 164 -18.83 -0.28 -6.73
N VAL A 165 -18.48 0.97 -7.03
CA VAL A 165 -17.87 1.38 -8.31
C VAL A 165 -16.42 0.89 -8.45
N THR A 166 -15.70 0.70 -7.35
CA THR A 166 -14.38 0.04 -7.35
C THR A 166 -14.53 -1.47 -7.54
N VAL A 167 -15.42 -2.11 -6.77
CA VAL A 167 -15.68 -3.56 -6.76
C VAL A 167 -16.16 -4.07 -8.11
N SER A 168 -17.00 -3.31 -8.82
CA SER A 168 -17.47 -3.68 -10.16
C SER A 168 -16.36 -3.66 -11.22
N LYS A 169 -15.26 -2.95 -10.98
CA LYS A 169 -14.08 -2.89 -11.87
C LYS A 169 -13.05 -3.98 -11.59
N ILE A 170 -13.12 -4.66 -10.44
CA ILE A 170 -12.13 -5.68 -10.05
C ILE A 170 -11.93 -6.75 -11.13
N PRO A 171 -12.98 -7.37 -11.72
CA PRO A 171 -12.78 -8.39 -12.77
C PRO A 171 -11.94 -7.88 -13.94
N ALA A 172 -12.25 -6.69 -14.46
CA ALA A 172 -11.49 -6.07 -15.54
C ALA A 172 -10.04 -5.72 -15.14
N THR A 173 -9.78 -5.36 -13.88
CA THR A 173 -8.40 -5.16 -13.40
C THR A 173 -7.63 -6.47 -13.30
N VAL A 174 -8.28 -7.55 -12.88
CA VAL A 174 -7.68 -8.90 -12.83
C VAL A 174 -7.39 -9.40 -14.23
N ASP A 175 -8.32 -9.29 -15.18
CA ASP A 175 -8.11 -9.71 -16.56
C ASP A 175 -6.96 -8.94 -17.22
N ASN A 176 -6.91 -7.62 -17.04
CA ASN A 176 -5.82 -6.80 -17.57
C ASN A 176 -4.46 -7.12 -16.93
N LEU A 177 -4.43 -7.43 -15.63
CA LEU A 177 -3.23 -7.87 -14.92
C LEU A 177 -2.77 -9.25 -15.44
N THR A 178 -3.68 -10.22 -15.57
CA THR A 178 -3.42 -11.54 -16.17
C THR A 178 -2.83 -11.40 -17.57
N SER A 179 -3.42 -10.58 -18.45
CA SER A 179 -2.88 -10.35 -19.80
C SER A 179 -1.47 -9.74 -19.78
N LYS A 180 -1.20 -8.80 -18.87
CA LYS A 180 0.15 -8.20 -18.73
C LYS A 180 1.19 -9.16 -18.20
N ILE A 181 0.79 -10.06 -17.30
CA ILE A 181 1.68 -11.11 -16.80
C ILE A 181 2.02 -12.08 -17.95
N PHE A 182 1.05 -12.51 -18.76
CA PHE A 182 1.34 -13.38 -19.90
C PHE A 182 2.30 -12.75 -20.92
N ILE A 183 2.15 -11.45 -21.23
CA ILE A 183 3.10 -10.72 -22.09
C ILE A 183 4.51 -10.74 -21.48
N TRP A 184 4.63 -10.50 -20.18
CA TRP A 184 5.93 -10.54 -19.49
C TRP A 184 6.53 -11.96 -19.44
N GLU A 185 5.71 -12.99 -19.21
CA GLU A 185 6.15 -14.40 -19.19
C GLU A 185 6.67 -14.84 -20.57
N ASP A 186 6.06 -14.37 -21.65
CA ASP A 186 6.48 -14.60 -23.04
C ASP A 186 7.79 -13.84 -23.36
N GLU A 187 7.85 -12.53 -23.07
CA GLU A 187 9.05 -11.68 -23.26
C GLU A 187 10.28 -12.17 -22.48
N LYS A 188 10.08 -12.80 -21.31
CA LYS A 188 11.16 -13.31 -20.46
C LYS A 188 11.37 -14.82 -20.54
N ASN A 189 10.48 -15.55 -21.23
CA ASN A 189 10.45 -17.01 -21.30
C ASN A 189 10.58 -17.70 -19.92
N MET A 190 9.92 -17.13 -18.89
CA MET A 190 9.96 -17.61 -17.51
C MET A 190 8.68 -17.20 -16.76
N PRO A 191 8.19 -18.00 -15.79
CA PRO A 191 6.98 -17.68 -15.05
C PRO A 191 7.15 -16.44 -14.16
N PHE A 192 6.11 -15.62 -14.05
CA PHE A 192 6.11 -14.48 -13.14
C PHE A 192 5.83 -14.97 -11.72
N LEU A 193 6.90 -15.12 -10.94
CA LEU A 193 6.83 -15.44 -9.53
C LEU A 193 6.69 -14.17 -8.68
N TYR A 194 5.71 -14.19 -7.78
CA TYR A 194 5.44 -13.21 -6.73
C TYR A 194 5.49 -13.96 -5.41
N ASP A 195 6.47 -13.64 -4.54
CA ASP A 195 6.71 -14.35 -3.27
C ASP A 195 6.78 -15.88 -3.43
N GLY A 196 7.53 -16.33 -4.45
CA GLY A 196 7.72 -17.75 -4.80
C GLY A 196 6.54 -18.42 -5.55
N VAL A 197 5.37 -17.77 -5.62
CA VAL A 197 4.16 -18.34 -6.26
C VAL A 197 3.91 -17.70 -7.63
N ARG A 198 3.48 -18.49 -8.62
CA ARG A 198 3.11 -17.95 -9.95
C ARG A 198 1.85 -17.08 -9.83
N LEU A 199 1.98 -15.79 -10.14
CA LEU A 199 0.92 -14.80 -9.91
C LEU A 199 -0.35 -15.08 -10.74
N VAL A 200 -0.22 -15.65 -11.94
CA VAL A 200 -1.37 -16.06 -12.78
C VAL A 200 -2.31 -17.00 -12.01
N SER A 201 -1.76 -18.03 -11.36
CA SER A 201 -2.54 -19.02 -10.62
C SER A 201 -3.27 -18.42 -9.42
N VAL A 202 -2.66 -17.43 -8.74
CA VAL A 202 -3.31 -16.69 -7.64
C VAL A 202 -4.53 -15.89 -8.15
N LEU A 203 -4.44 -15.33 -9.36
CA LEU A 203 -5.53 -14.58 -9.99
C LEU A 203 -6.65 -15.51 -10.50
N GLU A 204 -6.31 -16.69 -11.00
CA GLU A 204 -7.28 -17.73 -11.39
C GLU A 204 -8.05 -18.26 -10.16
N ASP A 205 -7.34 -18.57 -9.08
CA ASP A 205 -7.91 -18.92 -7.77
C ASP A 205 -8.86 -17.83 -7.26
N TYR A 206 -8.46 -16.55 -7.38
CA TYR A 206 -9.30 -15.43 -6.99
C TYR A 206 -10.58 -15.33 -7.82
N LYS A 207 -10.49 -15.52 -9.15
CA LYS A 207 -11.68 -15.55 -10.03
C LYS A 207 -12.65 -16.65 -9.60
N LEU A 208 -12.16 -17.86 -9.34
CA LEU A 208 -12.97 -19.00 -8.91
C LEU A 208 -13.65 -18.72 -7.56
N LYS A 209 -12.88 -18.28 -6.54
CA LYS A 209 -13.40 -17.92 -5.21
C LYS A 209 -14.47 -16.82 -5.30
N ARG A 210 -14.28 -15.82 -6.16
CA ARG A 210 -15.24 -14.74 -6.40
C ARG A 210 -16.55 -15.24 -7.02
N GLN A 211 -16.48 -16.13 -8.01
CA GLN A 211 -17.66 -16.76 -8.64
C GLN A 211 -18.44 -17.62 -7.64
N GLN A 212 -17.76 -18.47 -6.87
CA GLN A 212 -18.38 -19.30 -5.81
C GLN A 212 -19.15 -18.41 -4.81
N LYS A 213 -18.51 -17.34 -4.33
CA LYS A 213 -19.10 -16.37 -3.39
C LYS A 213 -20.32 -15.64 -3.95
N GLU A 214 -20.35 -15.36 -5.25
CA GLU A 214 -21.53 -14.78 -5.92
C GLU A 214 -22.66 -15.81 -6.07
N GLU A 215 -22.34 -17.07 -6.38
CA GLU A 215 -23.30 -18.16 -6.46
C GLU A 215 -23.93 -18.50 -5.10
N GLU A 216 -23.15 -18.53 -4.02
CA GLU A 216 -23.67 -18.67 -2.65
C GLU A 216 -24.61 -17.52 -2.30
N LYS A 217 -24.24 -16.27 -2.62
CA LYS A 217 -25.11 -15.09 -2.44
C LYS A 217 -26.40 -15.21 -3.26
N ARG A 218 -26.35 -15.77 -4.47
CA ARG A 218 -27.54 -16.06 -5.30
C ARG A 218 -28.44 -17.10 -4.63
N ARG A 219 -27.89 -18.25 -4.22
CA ARG A 219 -28.61 -19.35 -3.55
C ARG A 219 -29.25 -18.88 -2.24
N TYR A 220 -28.56 -18.08 -1.44
CA TYR A 220 -29.11 -17.48 -0.22
C TYR A 220 -30.29 -16.53 -0.52
N ARG A 221 -30.19 -15.70 -1.57
CA ARG A 221 -31.29 -14.82 -2.01
C ARG A 221 -32.50 -15.63 -2.49
N GLU A 222 -32.29 -16.74 -3.19
CA GLU A 222 -33.35 -17.65 -3.63
C GLU A 222 -34.07 -18.31 -2.44
N HIS A 223 -33.31 -18.85 -1.48
CA HIS A 223 -33.86 -19.41 -0.24
C HIS A 223 -34.67 -18.36 0.55
N LYS A 224 -34.14 -17.14 0.68
CA LYS A 224 -34.85 -16.03 1.35
C LYS A 224 -36.12 -15.60 0.62
N LYS A 225 -36.15 -15.63 -0.72
CA LYS A 225 -37.37 -15.38 -1.51
C LYS A 225 -38.45 -16.43 -1.24
N LEU A 226 -38.08 -17.71 -1.19
CA LEU A 226 -39.00 -18.82 -0.87
C LEU A 226 -39.56 -18.67 0.56
N GLN A 227 -38.69 -18.39 1.54
CA GLN A 227 -39.11 -18.16 2.92
C GLN A 227 -40.07 -16.96 3.05
N ASN A 228 -39.78 -15.85 2.37
CA ASN A 228 -40.65 -14.67 2.36
C ASN A 228 -42.00 -14.98 1.68
N LEU A 229 -42.04 -15.74 0.58
CA LEU A 229 -43.27 -16.12 -0.09
C LEU A 229 -44.20 -16.93 0.85
N LEU A 230 -43.64 -17.91 1.55
CA LEU A 230 -44.36 -18.72 2.54
C LEU A 230 -44.85 -17.87 3.74
N LEU A 231 -44.11 -16.83 4.12
CA LEU A 231 -44.54 -15.89 5.16
C LEU A 231 -45.70 -15.02 4.67
N THR A 232 -45.61 -14.46 3.46
CA THR A 232 -46.68 -13.67 2.85
C THR A 232 -47.95 -14.48 2.62
N GLU A 233 -47.86 -15.76 2.27
CA GLU A 233 -49.02 -16.66 2.19
C GLU A 233 -49.71 -16.80 3.55
N LYS A 234 -48.95 -17.04 4.63
CA LYS A 234 -49.48 -17.09 6.01
C LYS A 234 -50.09 -15.74 6.43
N GLU A 235 -49.44 -14.64 6.13
CA GLU A 235 -49.96 -13.29 6.42
C GLU A 235 -51.21 -12.96 5.59
N ALA A 236 -51.37 -13.49 4.38
CA ALA A 236 -52.60 -13.33 3.60
C ALA A 236 -53.79 -14.14 4.17
N VAL A 237 -53.53 -15.28 4.81
CA VAL A 237 -54.55 -16.14 5.44
C VAL A 237 -54.92 -15.65 6.86
N TYR A 238 -53.95 -15.20 7.65
CA TYR A 238 -54.13 -14.85 9.07
C TYR A 238 -54.02 -13.35 9.39
N GLY A 239 -53.67 -12.52 8.41
CA GLY A 239 -53.54 -11.07 8.58
C GLY A 239 -54.87 -10.37 8.81
N SER A 240 -54.84 -9.30 9.60
CA SER A 240 -56.00 -8.43 9.78
C SER A 240 -56.36 -7.75 8.46
N LYS A 241 -57.54 -8.06 7.93
CA LYS A 241 -58.10 -7.35 6.76
C LYS A 241 -58.07 -5.85 7.05
N PRO A 242 -57.51 -5.00 6.17
CA PRO A 242 -57.51 -3.56 6.38
C PRO A 242 -58.97 -3.09 6.49
N THR A 243 -59.32 -2.49 7.61
CA THR A 243 -60.67 -1.97 7.83
C THR A 243 -60.99 -0.95 6.74
N PRO A 244 -62.15 -1.04 6.07
CA PRO A 244 -62.48 -0.12 5.01
C PRO A 244 -62.59 1.29 5.60
N LYS A 245 -61.68 2.18 5.21
CA LYS A 245 -61.71 3.58 5.63
C LYS A 245 -63.06 4.17 5.24
N ARG A 246 -63.81 4.67 6.23
CA ARG A 246 -65.07 5.40 5.99
C ARG A 246 -64.79 6.51 4.97
N SER A 247 -65.59 6.54 3.90
CA SER A 247 -65.65 7.65 2.96
C SER A 247 -65.96 8.94 3.73
N ASN A 248 -65.01 9.86 3.78
CA ASN A 248 -65.20 11.16 4.43
C ASN A 248 -65.86 12.10 3.42
N SER A 249 -67.20 12.08 3.38
CA SER A 249 -68.02 12.85 2.44
C SER A 249 -68.06 14.34 2.80
N PHE A 250 -66.98 15.06 2.52
CA PHE A 250 -66.99 16.53 2.53
C PHE A 250 -67.77 17.07 1.32
N ASN A 251 -69.10 17.05 1.46
CA ASN A 251 -70.01 17.84 0.65
C ASN A 251 -69.66 19.32 0.79
N ARG A 252 -69.09 19.93 -0.27
CA ARG A 252 -69.09 21.38 -0.43
C ARG A 252 -69.67 21.74 -1.78
N LYS A 253 -71.00 21.84 -1.83
CA LYS A 253 -71.70 22.40 -3.00
C LYS A 253 -71.39 23.89 -3.10
N THR A 254 -70.88 24.26 -4.26
CA THR A 254 -71.05 25.55 -4.96
C THR A 254 -71.92 26.59 -4.26
N ASN A 255 -71.34 27.76 -3.99
CA ASN A 255 -71.92 28.99 -4.51
C ASN A 255 -70.82 29.96 -4.93
N ALA A 256 -71.11 30.80 -5.93
CA ALA A 256 -70.11 31.64 -6.60
C ALA A 256 -69.64 32.83 -5.75
N TYR A 257 -68.45 33.34 -6.06
CA TYR A 257 -68.16 34.73 -6.46
C TYR A 257 -66.72 35.18 -6.11
N HIS A 258 -65.84 35.18 -7.12
CA HIS A 258 -64.57 35.94 -7.22
C HIS A 258 -63.43 35.64 -6.20
N ALA A 259 -62.13 35.85 -6.50
CA ALA A 259 -61.38 35.84 -7.76
C ALA A 259 -59.87 35.68 -7.45
N ASN A 260 -59.10 35.08 -8.38
CA ASN A 260 -57.62 35.04 -8.47
C ASN A 260 -56.77 34.59 -7.25
N GLY A 261 -56.05 33.48 -7.43
CA GLY A 261 -54.97 33.04 -6.53
C GLY A 261 -54.35 31.72 -7.01
N ASN A 262 -53.39 31.79 -7.93
CA ASN A 262 -52.83 30.63 -8.63
C ASN A 262 -51.97 29.74 -7.70
N GLY A 263 -52.44 28.52 -7.38
CA GLY A 263 -51.74 27.56 -6.51
C GLY A 263 -51.71 26.15 -7.11
N ASN A 264 -50.50 25.60 -7.27
CA ASN A 264 -50.27 24.28 -7.88
C ASN A 264 -50.81 23.12 -7.02
N GLY A 265 -51.38 22.11 -7.67
CA GLY A 265 -51.86 20.88 -7.03
C GLY A 265 -51.66 19.62 -7.89
N PHE A 266 -50.44 19.08 -7.84
CA PHE A 266 -50.03 17.70 -8.19
C PHE A 266 -51.00 16.82 -9.02
N MET A 267 -50.59 16.50 -10.26
CA MET A 267 -51.08 15.34 -11.01
C MET A 267 -49.90 14.48 -11.47
N THR A 268 -49.98 13.17 -11.24
CA THR A 268 -48.98 12.19 -11.70
C THR A 268 -49.29 11.71 -13.12
N PRO A 269 -48.34 11.77 -14.07
CA PRO A 269 -48.57 11.23 -15.41
C PRO A 269 -48.33 9.71 -15.43
N SER A 270 -49.22 8.99 -16.12
CA SER A 270 -49.04 7.57 -16.46
C SER A 270 -49.10 7.38 -17.99
N PRO A 271 -48.33 6.45 -18.58
CA PRO A 271 -47.90 6.57 -19.98
C PRO A 271 -48.88 5.95 -20.98
N ARG A 272 -48.98 6.55 -22.18
CA ARG A 272 -49.55 5.88 -23.36
C ARG A 272 -48.70 6.11 -24.61
N ARG A 273 -48.25 4.99 -25.20
CA ARG A 273 -47.97 4.83 -26.65
C ARG A 273 -49.16 5.39 -27.45
N ILE A 274 -48.99 5.89 -28.68
CA ILE A 274 -48.82 5.12 -29.94
C ILE A 274 -48.10 6.00 -31.00
N SER A 275 -47.59 5.37 -32.06
CA SER A 275 -46.75 5.94 -33.14
C SER A 275 -47.55 6.31 -34.41
N VAL A 276 -46.82 6.54 -35.51
CA VAL A 276 -47.18 6.84 -36.94
C VAL A 276 -47.65 8.26 -37.28
N GLY A 277 -47.10 8.97 -38.28
CA GLY A 277 -45.87 8.71 -39.06
C GLY A 277 -45.69 9.65 -40.29
N SER A 278 -44.48 9.69 -40.89
CA SER A 278 -44.17 10.06 -42.31
C SER A 278 -44.50 11.50 -42.81
N ALA A 279 -43.67 12.26 -43.56
CA ALA A 279 -42.30 12.08 -44.06
C ALA A 279 -41.68 13.38 -44.64
N THR A 280 -40.39 13.62 -44.36
CA THR A 280 -39.37 14.25 -45.27
C THR A 280 -39.57 15.75 -45.66
N PRO A 281 -38.65 16.44 -46.39
CA PRO A 281 -37.77 17.39 -45.67
C PRO A 281 -37.46 18.71 -46.42
N GLU A 282 -37.34 19.85 -45.72
CA GLU A 282 -36.46 20.91 -46.24
C GLU A 282 -35.88 21.87 -45.19
N LEU A 283 -34.81 22.53 -45.62
CA LEU A 283 -33.97 23.43 -44.85
C LEU A 283 -34.71 24.73 -44.51
N LEU A 284 -34.37 25.37 -43.39
CA LEU A 284 -34.00 26.79 -43.32
C LEU A 284 -33.60 27.20 -41.90
N THR A 285 -32.37 27.69 -41.75
CA THR A 285 -31.90 28.38 -40.55
C THR A 285 -32.55 29.76 -40.44
N PRO A 286 -32.80 30.29 -39.23
CA PRO A 286 -32.37 31.66 -38.97
C PRO A 286 -31.48 31.84 -37.73
N ARG A 287 -30.50 32.71 -37.91
CA ARG A 287 -29.54 33.26 -36.94
C ARG A 287 -30.14 34.52 -36.31
N SER A 288 -29.89 34.81 -35.03
CA SER A 288 -29.33 36.13 -34.56
C SER A 288 -29.37 36.41 -33.04
N TYR A 289 -28.20 36.82 -32.52
CA TYR A 289 -27.93 37.89 -31.55
C TYR A 289 -28.72 38.07 -30.24
N SER A 290 -28.05 37.83 -29.11
CA SER A 290 -27.52 38.85 -28.15
C SER A 290 -27.01 38.14 -26.87
N GLY A 291 -26.06 38.64 -26.07
CA GLY A 291 -25.24 39.84 -26.19
C GLY A 291 -25.10 40.59 -24.85
N ARG A 292 -24.09 40.26 -24.01
CA ARG A 292 -23.47 41.16 -23.00
C ARG A 292 -22.15 40.60 -22.44
N TYR A 293 -21.37 41.50 -21.83
CA TYR A 293 -19.92 41.42 -21.62
C TYR A 293 -19.50 41.35 -20.13
N ASN A 294 -18.25 40.92 -19.90
CA ASN A 294 -17.40 41.18 -18.72
C ASN A 294 -17.84 40.61 -17.35
N SER A 295 -16.96 40.38 -16.37
CA SER A 295 -15.53 40.76 -16.27
C SER A 295 -14.67 39.65 -15.64
N TYR A 296 -13.37 39.66 -15.97
CA TYR A 296 -12.34 39.07 -15.12
C TYR A 296 -12.30 39.79 -13.76
N PHE A 297 -12.02 39.04 -12.68
CA PHE A 297 -11.28 39.57 -11.54
C PHE A 297 -10.42 38.48 -10.89
N LYS A 298 -9.11 38.70 -10.84
CA LYS A 298 -8.20 37.99 -9.93
C LYS A 298 -8.14 38.81 -8.66
N GLU A 299 -8.15 38.18 -7.48
CA GLU A 299 -7.43 38.79 -6.36
C GLU A 299 -6.70 37.76 -5.51
N THR A 300 -5.37 37.88 -5.52
CA THR A 300 -4.46 37.27 -4.57
C THR A 300 -4.34 38.18 -3.35
N ARG A 301 -4.50 37.66 -2.13
CA ARG A 301 -3.98 38.35 -0.94
C ARG A 301 -3.39 37.37 0.08
N ARG A 302 -2.05 37.42 0.18
CA ARG A 302 -1.26 36.99 1.34
C ARG A 302 -0.85 38.23 2.14
N LEU A 303 -0.14 38.00 3.25
CA LEU A 303 0.36 38.95 4.27
C LEU A 303 -0.72 39.26 5.33
N SER A 304 -0.64 38.87 6.61
CA SER A 304 0.46 38.79 7.63
C SER A 304 0.53 40.03 8.52
N ALA A 305 0.15 39.87 9.80
CA ALA A 305 0.77 40.51 10.96
C ALA A 305 0.22 39.93 12.28
N ALA A 306 1.11 39.63 13.24
CA ALA A 306 0.79 39.47 14.65
C ALA A 306 1.24 40.73 15.42
N PRO A 307 0.72 40.97 16.64
CA PRO A 307 1.54 40.80 17.87
C PRO A 307 0.76 40.07 19.00
N LEU A 308 1.35 39.28 19.91
CA LEU A 308 2.23 39.66 21.05
C LEU A 308 1.57 40.72 21.96
N ASN A 309 1.48 40.62 23.31
CA ASN A 309 2.16 39.71 24.26
C ASN A 309 1.46 39.70 25.67
N PHE A 310 2.04 38.94 26.62
CA PHE A 310 1.73 38.71 28.07
C PHE A 310 0.95 37.42 28.39
N VAL A 311 1.52 36.33 28.95
CA VAL A 311 2.60 36.07 29.95
C VAL A 311 2.19 36.27 31.42
N ALA A 312 2.14 35.16 32.16
CA ALA A 312 2.27 35.08 33.63
C ALA A 312 3.04 33.80 34.03
N VAL A 313 3.95 33.91 35.01
CA VAL A 313 5.00 32.93 35.41
C VAL A 313 5.33 33.16 36.89
N SER A 314 5.84 32.22 37.71
CA SER A 314 6.26 30.83 37.43
C SER A 314 5.35 29.79 38.12
N LYS A 315 5.73 28.75 38.88
CA LYS A 315 6.95 28.30 39.60
C LYS A 315 7.01 26.75 39.53
N GLU A 316 8.16 26.14 39.21
CA GLU A 316 9.07 25.42 40.14
C GLU A 316 8.42 24.13 40.74
N ASP A 317 9.05 22.94 40.81
CA ASP A 317 10.48 22.64 40.68
C ASP A 317 10.83 21.13 40.51
N THR A 318 12.10 20.88 40.16
CA THR A 318 12.96 19.76 40.65
C THR A 318 12.98 18.32 40.04
N ILE A 319 13.99 18.12 39.18
CA ILE A 319 15.05 17.06 39.07
C ILE A 319 14.77 15.54 39.24
N SER A 320 15.35 14.78 38.29
CA SER A 320 16.13 13.50 38.42
C SER A 320 15.47 12.12 38.34
N SER A 321 15.74 11.48 37.19
CA SER A 321 16.52 10.23 37.06
C SER A 321 16.89 9.43 38.31
N PHE A 322 16.50 8.14 38.34
CA PHE A 322 17.48 7.05 38.53
C PHE A 322 17.01 5.71 37.93
N THR A 323 17.88 4.72 37.99
CA THR A 323 17.93 3.52 37.13
C THR A 323 17.31 2.25 37.75
N SER A 324 17.22 1.21 36.91
CA SER A 324 17.74 -0.15 37.18
C SER A 324 16.86 -1.29 37.72
N ILE A 325 16.98 -2.41 36.98
CA ILE A 325 17.32 -3.78 37.42
C ILE A 325 16.22 -4.69 38.00
N ALA A 326 15.86 -5.67 37.14
CA ALA A 326 15.79 -7.12 37.36
C ALA A 326 14.84 -7.75 38.40
N GLY A 327 14.47 -9.01 38.14
CA GLY A 327 13.99 -9.92 39.17
C GLY A 327 13.03 -11.03 38.72
N SER A 328 13.59 -12.07 38.09
CA SER A 328 13.21 -13.49 38.25
C SER A 328 11.72 -13.93 38.24
N GLU A 329 11.30 -14.47 37.09
CA GLU A 329 11.06 -15.92 36.83
C GLU A 329 10.34 -16.86 37.85
N VAL A 330 9.61 -17.83 37.25
CA VAL A 330 9.09 -19.13 37.77
C VAL A 330 7.86 -19.11 38.70
N GLY A 331 6.79 -19.80 38.25
CA GLY A 331 5.62 -20.11 39.10
C GLY A 331 4.43 -20.74 38.38
N SER A 332 4.51 -22.02 37.99
CA SER A 332 3.38 -22.83 37.52
C SER A 332 3.64 -24.32 37.76
N PRO A 333 2.61 -25.19 37.87
CA PRO A 333 1.22 -24.99 38.29
C PRO A 333 0.93 -25.84 39.57
N PRO A 334 -0.35 -26.15 39.90
CA PRO A 334 -0.69 -27.57 39.74
C PRO A 334 -2.09 -27.86 39.16
N LEU A 335 -2.23 -29.12 38.74
CA LEU A 335 -3.39 -29.78 38.17
C LEU A 335 -4.60 -29.83 39.11
N ARG A 336 -5.81 -29.68 38.56
CA ARG A 336 -6.92 -30.64 38.76
C ARG A 336 -7.92 -30.60 37.62
#